data_AF-A0ABC9T4Z8-F1
#
_entry.id   AF-A0ABC9T4Z8-F1
#
_cell.length_a   1.000
_cell.length_b   1.000
_cell.length_c   1.000
_cell.angle_alpha   90.00
_cell.angle_beta   90.00
_cell.angle_gamma   90.00
#
_symmetry.space_group_name_H-M   'P 1'
#
loop_
_entity.id
_entity.type
_entity.pdbx_description
1 polymer ?
#
loop_
_entity_poly.entity_id
_entity_poly.type
_entity_poly.pdbx_seq_one_letter_code
_entity_poly.pdbx_strand_id
1 'polypeptide(L)' 'MDCVLQVAEEERCRQVCLITTNDNMNALRFYQKRNFVMTNLYVNAVEEARKIKKEIPRIGYDNIPILHEIQLEYRLVK' A
#
# COMPACT_ATOMS: atom_id res chain seq x y z
N MET A 1 -11.99 -4.86 1.43
CA MET A 1 -11.35 -4.38 2.66
C MET A 1 -12.01 -5.04 3.86
N ASP A 2 -13.33 -4.89 4.03
CA ASP A 2 -14.05 -5.38 5.21
C ASP A 2 -13.85 -6.89 5.44
N CYS A 3 -13.95 -7.71 4.38
CA CYS A 3 -13.63 -9.14 4.45
C CYS A 3 -12.17 -9.41 4.89
N VAL A 4 -11.20 -8.61 4.45
CA VAL A 4 -9.79 -8.75 4.88
C VAL A 4 -9.61 -8.38 6.35
N LEU A 5 -10.28 -7.32 6.81
CA LEU A 5 -10.24 -6.93 8.22
C LEU A 5 -10.89 -8.01 9.09
N GLN A 6 -12.06 -8.50 8.69
CA GLN A 6 -12.76 -9.57 9.42
C GLN A 6 -11.88 -10.82 9.53
N VAL A 7 -11.31 -11.30 8.43
CA VAL A 7 -10.41 -12.46 8.46
C VAL A 7 -9.20 -12.20 9.36
N ALA A 8 -8.62 -11.00 9.30
CA ALA A 8 -7.48 -10.66 10.15
C ALA A 8 -7.87 -10.59 11.64
N GLU A 9 -9.09 -10.17 11.97
CA GLU A 9 -9.62 -10.22 13.34
C GLU A 9 -9.85 -11.67 13.81
N GLU A 10 -10.47 -12.50 12.97
CA GLU A 10 -10.71 -13.93 13.24
C GLU A 10 -9.39 -14.70 13.48
N GLU A 11 -8.37 -14.40 12.66
CA GLU A 11 -7.02 -14.95 12.78
C GLU A 11 -6.16 -14.26 13.86
N ARG A 12 -6.75 -13.37 14.67
CA ARG A 12 -6.09 -12.65 15.78
C ARG A 12 -4.81 -11.92 15.37
N CYS A 13 -4.78 -11.41 14.15
CA CYS A 13 -3.72 -10.55 13.68
C CYS A 13 -3.68 -9.25 14.50
N ARG A 14 -2.51 -8.63 14.60
CA ARG A 14 -2.36 -7.35 15.30
C ARG A 14 -2.69 -6.15 14.40
N GLN A 15 -2.47 -6.32 13.11
CA GLN A 15 -2.65 -5.27 12.11
C GLN A 15 -2.75 -5.87 10.71
N VAL A 16 -3.33 -5.09 9.81
CA VAL A 16 -3.29 -5.31 8.36
C VAL A 16 -2.33 -4.31 7.75
N CYS A 17 -1.39 -4.79 6.95
CA CYS A 17 -0.41 -3.98 6.23
C CYS A 17 -0.66 -4.11 4.73
N LEU A 18 -0.43 -3.01 4.00
CA LEU A 18 -0.40 -3.00 2.54
C LEU A 18 0.67 -2.05 2.03
N ILE A 19 1.11 -2.29 0.80
CA ILE A 19 2.02 -1.42 0.08
C ILE A 19 1.32 -0.94 -1.19
N THR A 20 1.44 0.35 -1.49
CA THR A 20 1.04 0.94 -2.76
C THR A 20 2.16 1.81 -3.31
N THR A 21 2.06 2.23 -4.56
CA THR A 21 3.07 3.07 -5.21
C THR A 21 2.73 4.55 -5.05
N ASN A 22 3.75 5.40 -5.10
CA ASN A 22 3.62 6.85 -4.89
C ASN A 22 2.68 7.56 -5.89
N ASP A 23 2.46 6.99 -7.07
CA ASP A 23 1.55 7.54 -8.07
C ASP A 23 0.07 7.24 -7.76
N ASN A 24 -0.22 6.21 -6.95
CA ASN A 24 -1.58 5.73 -6.75
C ASN A 24 -2.34 6.54 -5.68
N MET A 25 -2.56 7.81 -5.99
CA MET A 25 -3.29 8.75 -5.13
C MET A 25 -4.72 8.29 -4.81
N ASN A 26 -5.33 7.49 -5.71
CA ASN A 26 -6.64 6.88 -5.50
C ASN A 26 -6.61 5.86 -4.36
N ALA A 27 -5.62 4.96 -4.33
CA ALA A 27 -5.43 4.00 -3.24
C ALA A 27 -5.10 4.73 -1.93
N LEU A 28 -4.15 5.66 -1.94
CA LEU A 28 -3.79 6.44 -0.75
C LEU A 28 -4.99 7.15 -0.14
N ARG A 29 -5.83 7.79 -0.97
CA ARG A 29 -7.07 8.42 -0.50
C ARG A 29 -8.07 7.40 0.04
N PHE A 30 -8.23 6.26 -0.63
CA PHE A 30 -9.18 5.22 -0.23
C PHE A 30 -8.86 4.67 1.16
N TYR A 31 -7.58 4.36 1.43
CA TYR A 31 -7.14 3.74 2.68
C TYR A 31 -7.06 4.73 3.84
N GLN A 32 -6.55 5.95 3.62
CA GLN A 32 -6.50 6.97 4.68
C GLN A 32 -7.90 7.33 5.21
N LYS A 33 -8.92 7.39 4.34
CA LYS A 33 -10.32 7.61 4.76
C LYS A 33 -10.90 6.48 5.62
N ARG A 34 -10.20 5.35 5.73
CA ARG A 34 -10.63 4.15 6.47
C ARG A 34 -9.64 3.75 7.56
N ASN A 35 -8.99 4.75 8.16
CA ASN A 35 -8.09 4.63 9.31
C ASN A 35 -6.78 3.85 9.07
N PHE A 36 -6.44 3.57 7.81
CA PHE A 36 -5.07 3.17 7.51
C PHE A 36 -4.15 4.38 7.64
N VAL A 37 -3.02 4.21 8.31
CA VAL A 37 -1.99 5.24 8.48
C VAL A 37 -0.76 4.89 7.66
N MET A 38 -0.14 5.88 7.02
CA MET A 38 1.15 5.68 6.35
C MET A 38 2.24 5.50 7.41
N THR A 39 2.99 4.41 7.34
CA THR A 39 4.01 4.08 8.35
C THR A 39 5.43 4.10 7.80
N ASN A 40 5.60 3.81 6.51
CA ASN A 40 6.91 3.79 5.86
C ASN A 40 6.85 4.32 4.42
N LEU A 41 7.94 4.97 4.01
CA LEU A 41 8.24 5.33 2.63
C LEU A 41 9.53 4.61 2.22
N TYR A 42 9.45 3.80 1.16
CA TYR A 42 10.61 3.12 0.59
C TYR A 42 11.00 3.80 -0.72
N VAL A 43 12.00 4.68 -0.61
CA VAL A 43 12.48 5.48 -1.74
C VAL A 43 13.15 4.57 -2.76
N ASN A 44 12.76 4.73 -4.02
CA ASN A 44 13.25 3.99 -5.20
C ASN A 44 13.03 2.47 -5.18
N ALA A 45 12.24 1.94 -4.24
CA ALA A 45 12.02 0.49 -4.08
C ALA A 45 11.38 -0.18 -5.31
N VAL A 46 10.64 0.59 -6.13
CA VAL A 46 9.97 0.07 -7.32
C VAL A 46 10.97 -0.40 -8.38
N GLU A 47 12.22 0.12 -8.41
CA GLU A 47 13.24 -0.37 -9.33
C GLU A 47 13.61 -1.85 -9.05
N GLU A 48 13.66 -2.25 -7.77
CA GLU A 48 13.88 -3.65 -7.40
C GLU A 48 12.66 -4.51 -7.75
N ALA A 49 11.45 -4.00 -7.47
CA ALA A 49 10.22 -4.67 -7.85
C ALA A 49 10.15 -4.91 -9.37
N ARG A 50 10.58 -3.94 -10.20
CA ARG A 50 10.63 -4.04 -11.66
C ARG A 50 11.56 -5.14 -12.19
N LYS A 51 12.62 -5.49 -11.47
CA LYS A 51 13.51 -6.60 -11.88
C LYS A 51 12.75 -7.92 -11.94
N ILE A 52 11.77 -8.08 -11.05
CA ILE A 52 10.91 -9.28 -10.96
C ILE A 52 9.64 -9.09 -11.79
N LYS A 53 8.94 -7.97 -11.58
CA LYS A 53 7.68 -7.60 -12.23
C LYS A 53 7.93 -6.58 -13.34
N LYS A 54 8.39 -7.07 -14.49
CA LYS A 54 8.75 -6.22 -15.64
C LYS A 54 7.57 -5.44 -16.22
N GLU A 55 6.35 -5.87 -15.90
CA GLU A 55 5.10 -5.24 -16.29
C GLU A 55 4.81 -3.92 -15.56
N ILE A 56 5.56 -3.55 -14.51
CA ILE A 56 5.37 -2.27 -13.81
C ILE A 56 5.82 -1.11 -14.71
N PRO A 57 4.89 -0.25 -15.19
CA PRO A 57 5.24 0.85 -16.09
C PRO A 57 6.09 1.91 -15.38
N ARG A 58 6.86 2.68 -16.14
CA ARG A 58 7.71 3.77 -15.59
C ARG A 58 6.87 4.95 -15.09
N ILE A 59 5.76 5.22 -15.76
CA ILE A 59 4.81 6.30 -15.46
C ILE A 59 3.48 5.66 -15.10
N GLY A 60 2.86 6.13 -14.02
CA GLY A 60 1.61 5.61 -13.49
C GLY A 60 0.47 6.60 -13.63
N TYR A 61 -0.40 6.63 -12.63
CA TYR A 61 -1.54 7.55 -12.61
C TYR A 61 -1.08 9.01 -12.65
N ASP A 62 -1.89 9.87 -13.27
CA ASP A 62 -1.68 11.32 -13.33
C ASP A 62 -0.30 11.76 -13.87
N ASN A 63 0.31 10.94 -14.74
CA ASN A 63 1.67 11.12 -15.28
C ASN A 63 2.78 11.17 -14.21
N ILE A 64 2.54 10.57 -13.04
CA ILE A 64 3.51 10.51 -11.95
C ILE A 64 4.47 9.33 -12.18
N PRO A 65 5.79 9.53 -12.09
CA PRO A 65 6.75 8.43 -12.12
C PRO A 65 6.53 7.45 -10.97
N ILE A 66 6.47 6.15 -11.28
CA ILE A 66 6.33 5.10 -10.27
C ILE A 66 7.74 4.77 -9.76
N LEU A 67 8.12 5.34 -8.63
CA LEU A 67 9.47 5.27 -8.09
C LEU A 67 9.49 4.66 -6.70
N HIS A 68 8.50 4.96 -5.87
CA HIS A 68 8.55 4.69 -4.44
C HIS A 68 7.37 3.82 -4.02
N GLU A 69 7.59 3.07 -2.97
CA GLU A 69 6.55 2.31 -2.29
C GLU A 69 6.18 3.00 -0.99
N ILE A 70 4.89 3.04 -0.68
CA ILE A 70 4.32 3.60 0.54
C ILE A 70 3.59 2.48 1.27
N GLN A 71 4.00 2.22 2.50
CA GLN A 71 3.33 1.28 3.38
C GLN A 71 2.22 1.97 4.17
N LEU A 72 1.07 1.31 4.26
CA LEU A 72 -0.02 1.71 5.12
C LEU A 72 -0.43 0.57 6.04
N GLU A 73 -0.80 0.92 7.27
CA GLU A 73 -1.19 -0.02 8.31
C GLU A 73 -2.53 0.34 8.93
N TYR A 74 -3.36 -0.68 9.16
CA TYR A 74 -4.56 -0.61 9.98
C TYR A 74 -4.35 -1.46 11.23
N ARG A 75 -4.40 -0.83 12.41
CA ARG A 75 -4.29 -1.54 13.67
C ARG A 75 -5.64 -2.15 14.04
N LEU A 76 -5.68 -3.46 14.27
CA LEU A 76 -6.85 -4.14 14.79
C LEU A 76 -6.90 -3.87 16.29
N VAL A 77 -7.97 -3.24 16.76
CA VAL A 77 -8.16 -2.95 18.18
C VAL A 77 -8.43 -4.28 18.88
N LYS A 78 -7.75 -4.54 20.00
CA LYS A 78 -8.13 -5.65 20.90
C LYS A 78 -9.44 -5.35 21.61
#